data_AF-A0A165JYN4-F1
#
_entry.id   AF-A0A165JYN4-F1
#
_cell.length_a   1.000
_cell.length_b   1.000
_cell.length_c   1.000
_cell.angle_alpha   90.00
_cell.angle_beta   90.00
_cell.angle_gamma   90.00
#
_symmetry.space_group_name_H-M   'P 1'
#
loop_
_entity.id
_entity.type
_entity.pdbx_description
1 polymer ?
#
loop_
_entity_poly.entity_id
_entity_poly.type
_entity_poly.pdbx_seq_one_letter_code
_entity_poly.pdbx_strand_id
1 'polypeptide(L)'
;MGWRLWLSAVVCMVAIASAFHVFLLDRVGVPDNGLRVSEVTREDGGLDWTIRLYDSVGKGKGRRRWQAAGEGYRIDVQRRGEHGFALDIAYRPESQTRHHVRQQVRLAEGPTLVAAFGQAQGRGETRVIIDRVK
;
A
#
# COMPACT_ATOMS: atom_id res chain seq x y z
N MET A 1 5.21 48.04 14.09
CA MET A 1 4.37 46.91 14.55
C MET A 1 3.87 45.97 13.43
N GLY A 2 3.70 46.41 12.18
CA GLY A 2 3.18 45.56 11.08
C GLY A 2 4.09 44.43 10.56
N TRP A 3 5.42 44.53 10.72
CA TRP A 3 6.39 43.53 10.24
C TRP A 3 6.23 42.15 10.90
N ARG A 4 5.91 42.10 12.20
CA ARG A 4 5.72 40.84 12.94
C ARG A 4 4.44 40.11 12.52
N LEU A 5 3.40 40.84 12.17
CA LEU A 5 2.14 40.30 11.63
C LEU A 5 2.35 39.73 10.23
N TRP A 6 3.14 40.42 9.40
CA TRP A 6 3.52 39.93 8.07
C TRP A 6 4.33 38.64 8.13
N LEU A 7 5.33 38.56 9.02
CA LEU A 7 6.09 37.32 9.24
C LEU A 7 5.19 36.18 9.72
N SER A 8 4.28 36.45 10.67
CA SER A 8 3.34 35.43 11.14
C SER A 8 2.39 34.95 10.04
N ALA A 9 1.91 35.85 9.18
CA ALA A 9 1.03 35.51 8.08
C ALA A 9 1.74 34.65 7.03
N VAL A 10 3.01 34.96 6.71
CA VAL A 10 3.83 34.16 5.80
C VAL A 10 4.08 32.77 6.37
N VAL A 11 4.43 32.66 7.66
CA VAL A 11 4.64 31.36 8.31
C VAL A 11 3.35 30.53 8.33
N CYS A 12 2.20 31.14 8.63
CA CYS A 12 0.91 30.45 8.54
C CYS A 12 0.60 29.98 7.12
N MET A 13 0.87 30.80 6.10
CA MET A 13 0.62 30.41 4.72
C MET A 13 1.53 29.24 4.29
N VAL A 14 2.81 29.25 4.68
CA VAL A 14 3.75 28.14 4.42
C VAL A 14 3.34 26.86 5.16
N ALA A 15 2.86 26.98 6.40
CA ALA A 15 2.35 25.84 7.16
C ALA A 15 1.10 25.24 6.51
N ILE A 16 0.16 26.08 6.08
CA ILE A 16 -1.05 25.64 5.36
C ILE A 16 -0.67 25.03 4.02
N ALA A 17 0.25 25.64 3.27
CA ALA A 17 0.72 25.11 2.00
C ALA A 17 1.42 23.75 2.16
N SER A 18 2.24 23.58 3.21
CA SER A 18 2.89 22.32 3.54
C SER A 18 1.88 21.24 3.93
N ALA A 19 0.93 21.57 4.80
CA ALA A 19 -0.15 20.66 5.20
C ALA A 19 -1.03 20.27 3.99
N PHE A 20 -1.34 21.24 3.13
CA PHE A 20 -2.10 21.03 1.91
C PHE A 20 -1.32 20.20 0.88
N HIS A 21 0.00 20.39 0.79
CA HIS A 21 0.87 19.58 -0.07
C HIS A 21 0.98 18.14 0.41
N VAL A 22 1.07 17.90 1.73
CA VAL A 22 1.04 16.56 2.32
C VAL A 22 -0.32 15.90 2.07
N PHE A 23 -1.42 16.62 2.28
CA PHE A 23 -2.77 16.14 2.03
C PHE A 23 -3.04 15.84 0.54
N LEU A 24 -2.53 16.67 -0.36
CA LEU A 24 -2.60 16.44 -1.80
C LEU A 24 -1.75 15.26 -2.23
N LEU A 25 -0.54 15.07 -1.68
CA LEU A 25 0.28 13.89 -1.97
C LEU A 25 -0.43 12.60 -1.55
N ASP A 26 -1.22 12.64 -0.48
CA ASP A 26 -2.00 11.49 -0.01
C ASP A 26 -3.17 11.16 -0.96
N ARG A 27 -3.85 12.19 -1.51
CA ARG A 27 -4.92 12.01 -2.50
C ARG A 27 -4.44 11.74 -3.93
N VAL A 28 -3.37 12.38 -4.37
CA VAL A 28 -2.73 12.16 -5.68
C VAL A 28 -1.92 10.87 -5.68
N GLY A 29 -1.54 10.38 -4.49
CA GLY A 29 -0.83 9.13 -4.31
C GLY A 29 -1.65 7.88 -4.58
N VAL A 30 -2.98 7.97 -4.69
CA VAL A 30 -3.82 6.81 -5.02
C VAL A 30 -3.61 6.46 -6.50
N PRO A 31 -2.97 5.33 -6.81
CA PRO A 31 -2.72 4.97 -8.20
C PRO A 31 -4.04 4.61 -8.91
N ASP A 32 -4.12 4.83 -10.23
CA ASP A 32 -5.34 4.59 -11.01
C ASP A 32 -5.84 3.14 -10.94
N ASN A 33 -4.94 2.18 -10.72
CA ASN A 33 -5.26 0.77 -10.52
C ASN A 33 -5.73 0.44 -9.09
N GLY A 34 -5.70 1.41 -8.17
CA GLY A 34 -6.13 1.31 -6.77
C GLY A 34 -5.24 0.40 -5.91
N LEU A 35 -4.06 0.02 -6.41
CA LEU A 35 -3.08 -0.80 -5.70
C LEU A 35 -1.74 -0.09 -5.67
N ARG A 36 -1.20 0.11 -4.47
CA ARG A 36 0.18 0.49 -4.30
C ARG A 36 0.94 -0.66 -3.68
N VAL A 37 2.04 -1.05 -4.32
CA VAL A 37 2.95 -2.08 -3.83
C VAL A 37 4.18 -1.38 -3.27
N SER A 38 4.58 -1.75 -2.07
CA SER A 38 5.78 -1.25 -1.42
C SER A 38 6.51 -2.39 -0.73
N GLU A 39 7.82 -2.34 -0.78
CA GLU A 39 8.71 -3.31 -0.16
C GLU A 39 9.50 -2.62 0.94
N VAL A 40 9.53 -3.22 2.13
CA VAL A 40 10.24 -2.69 3.29
C VAL A 40 11.10 -3.79 3.88
N THR A 41 12.42 -3.58 3.85
CA THR A 41 13.35 -4.46 4.55
C THR A 41 13.28 -4.19 6.04
N ARG A 42 13.14 -5.25 6.83
CA ARG A 42 13.12 -5.19 8.29
C ARG A 42 14.53 -5.30 8.86
N GLU A 43 14.69 -4.77 10.07
CA GLU A 43 15.98 -4.81 10.80
C GLU A 43 16.45 -6.24 11.10
N ASP A 44 15.53 -7.21 11.20
CA ASP A 44 15.84 -8.64 11.36
C ASP A 44 16.29 -9.33 10.05
N GLY A 45 16.39 -8.57 8.95
CA GLY A 45 16.69 -9.08 7.62
C GLY A 45 15.50 -9.75 6.93
N GLY A 46 14.29 -9.64 7.48
CA GLY A 46 13.06 -10.04 6.82
C GLY A 46 12.56 -9.00 5.82
N LEU A 47 11.60 -9.39 4.99
CA LEU A 47 11.07 -8.53 3.93
C LEU A 47 9.56 -8.39 4.05
N ASP A 48 9.06 -7.17 4.17
CA ASP A 48 7.62 -6.90 4.20
C ASP A 48 7.17 -6.36 2.85
N TRP A 49 6.40 -7.18 2.15
CA TRP A 49 5.77 -6.82 0.89
C TRP A 49 4.34 -6.36 1.17
N THR A 50 4.16 -5.03 1.21
CA THR A 50 2.90 -4.41 1.59
C THR A 50 2.14 -3.95 0.35
N ILE A 51 0.90 -4.43 0.21
CA ILE A 51 -0.03 -4.08 -0.86
C ILE A 51 -1.13 -3.21 -0.26
N ARG A 52 -1.07 -1.90 -0.49
CA ARG A 52 -2.17 -1.00 -0.13
C ARG A 52 -3.29 -1.08 -1.15
N LEU A 53 -4.47 -1.47 -0.69
CA LEU A 53 -5.69 -1.59 -1.45
C LEU A 53 -6.60 -0.38 -1.17
N TYR A 54 -6.67 0.54 -2.14
CA TYR A 54 -7.55 1.70 -2.08
C TYR A 54 -8.92 1.33 -2.63
N ASP A 55 -9.84 1.11 -1.70
CA ASP A 55 -11.16 0.57 -2.01
C ASP A 55 -12.28 1.62 -1.97
N SER A 56 -12.21 2.57 -1.06
CA SER A 56 -13.22 3.64 -0.93
C SER A 56 -12.68 5.06 -1.13
N VAL A 57 -11.41 5.20 -1.49
CA VAL A 57 -10.78 6.48 -1.84
C VAL A 57 -10.55 6.59 -3.34
N GLY A 58 -10.71 7.82 -3.88
CA GLY A 58 -10.35 8.14 -5.26
C GLY A 58 -11.18 7.41 -6.31
N LYS A 59 -10.60 7.15 -7.49
CA LYS A 59 -11.25 6.40 -8.59
C LYS A 59 -11.51 4.91 -8.26
N GLY A 60 -11.04 4.43 -7.10
CA GLY A 60 -11.23 3.05 -6.64
C GLY A 60 -12.61 2.77 -6.03
N LYS A 61 -13.39 3.80 -5.68
CA LYS A 61 -14.68 3.65 -4.99
C LYS A 61 -15.66 2.77 -5.78
N GLY A 62 -16.03 1.62 -5.21
CA GLY A 62 -16.97 0.66 -5.82
C GLY A 62 -16.34 -0.28 -6.84
N ARG A 63 -15.00 -0.24 -7.01
CA ARG A 63 -14.26 -1.19 -7.83
C ARG A 63 -14.41 -2.61 -7.25
N ARG A 64 -14.54 -3.59 -8.14
CA ARG A 64 -14.66 -5.01 -7.77
C ARG A 64 -13.40 -5.83 -8.07
N ARG A 65 -12.47 -5.28 -8.84
CA ARG A 65 -11.24 -5.96 -9.24
C ARG A 65 -10.11 -4.97 -9.36
N TRP A 66 -8.97 -5.32 -8.80
CA TRP A 66 -7.74 -4.55 -8.86
C TRP A 66 -6.62 -5.43 -9.40
N GLN A 67 -5.79 -4.85 -10.26
CA GLN A 67 -4.66 -5.56 -10.85
C GLN A 67 -3.43 -4.67 -10.86
N ALA A 68 -2.29 -5.26 -10.52
CA ALA A 68 -0.99 -4.61 -10.62
C ALA A 68 0.01 -5.62 -11.14
N ALA A 69 0.89 -5.19 -12.03
CA ALA A 69 2.01 -5.98 -12.50
C ALA A 69 3.23 -5.08 -12.56
N GLY A 70 4.37 -5.64 -12.19
CA GLY A 70 5.66 -4.98 -12.27
C GLY A 70 6.75 -6.01 -12.50
N GLU A 71 7.99 -5.55 -12.45
CA GLU A 71 9.13 -6.46 -12.55
C GLU A 71 9.13 -7.40 -11.34
N GLY A 72 9.04 -8.70 -11.61
CA GLY A 72 9.02 -9.71 -10.55
C GLY A 72 7.68 -9.93 -9.85
N TYR A 73 6.58 -9.24 -10.20
CA TYR A 73 5.28 -9.51 -9.55
C TYR A 73 4.05 -9.29 -10.43
N ARG A 74 2.97 -9.99 -10.05
CA ARG A 74 1.61 -9.85 -10.58
C ARG A 74 0.61 -10.07 -9.46
N ILE A 75 -0.29 -9.11 -9.29
CA ILE A 75 -1.36 -9.12 -8.29
C ILE A 75 -2.70 -9.00 -9.02
N ASP A 76 -3.64 -9.86 -8.65
CA ASP A 76 -5.05 -9.73 -8.96
C ASP A 76 -5.86 -9.90 -7.67
N VAL A 77 -6.65 -8.89 -7.33
CA VAL A 77 -7.52 -8.88 -6.16
C VAL A 77 -8.94 -8.69 -6.67
N GLN A 78 -9.84 -9.58 -6.26
CA GLN A 78 -11.24 -9.50 -6.63
C GLN A 78 -12.13 -9.48 -5.39
N ARG A 79 -12.98 -8.46 -5.29
CA ARG A 79 -14.00 -8.35 -4.25
C ARG A 79 -15.07 -9.43 -4.45
N ARG A 80 -15.37 -10.14 -3.37
CA ARG A 80 -16.43 -11.14 -3.21
C ARG A 80 -17.31 -10.73 -2.02
N GLY A 81 -18.31 -9.88 -2.27
CA GLY A 81 -19.18 -9.31 -1.24
C GLY A 81 -18.61 -8.03 -0.59
N GLU A 82 -19.05 -7.71 0.62
CA GLU A 82 -18.64 -6.47 1.32
C GLU A 82 -17.22 -6.54 1.91
N HIS A 83 -16.83 -7.73 2.40
CA HIS A 83 -15.56 -7.93 3.09
C HIS A 83 -14.72 -9.11 2.56
N GLY A 84 -15.27 -9.92 1.65
CA GLY A 84 -14.55 -11.06 1.06
C GLY A 84 -13.72 -10.63 -0.13
N PHE A 85 -12.52 -11.19 -0.27
CA PHE A 85 -11.61 -10.93 -1.37
C PHE A 85 -10.95 -12.22 -1.82
N ALA A 86 -10.91 -12.46 -3.12
CA ALA A 86 -10.08 -13.48 -3.73
C ALA A 86 -8.76 -12.82 -4.14
N LEU A 87 -7.66 -13.38 -3.63
CA LEU A 87 -6.31 -12.93 -3.88
C LEU A 87 -5.62 -13.92 -4.81
N ASP A 88 -4.95 -13.40 -5.83
CA ASP A 88 -4.04 -14.13 -6.70
C ASP A 88 -2.77 -13.28 -6.86
N ILE A 89 -1.73 -13.60 -6.09
CA ILE A 89 -0.50 -12.83 -6.01
C ILE A 89 0.66 -13.74 -6.36
N ALA A 90 1.26 -13.53 -7.53
CA ALA A 90 2.50 -14.15 -7.92
C ALA A 90 3.63 -13.14 -7.76
N TYR A 91 4.69 -13.48 -7.05
CA TYR A 91 5.83 -12.59 -6.88
C TYR A 91 7.14 -13.38 -6.81
N ARG A 92 8.24 -12.74 -7.19
CA ARG A 92 9.57 -13.32 -7.23
C ARG A 92 10.54 -12.29 -6.66
N PRO A 93 10.87 -12.37 -5.37
CA PRO A 93 11.98 -11.62 -4.80
C PRO A 93 13.26 -11.96 -5.58
N GLU A 94 14.15 -11.00 -5.78
CA GLU A 94 15.42 -11.22 -6.50
C GLU A 94 16.24 -12.38 -5.92
N SER A 95 16.03 -12.66 -4.63
CA SER A 95 16.74 -13.65 -3.84
C SER A 95 16.04 -15.02 -3.67
N GLN A 96 14.82 -15.19 -4.20
CA GLN A 96 13.99 -16.37 -3.92
C GLN A 96 13.36 -16.98 -5.18
N THR A 97 12.87 -18.22 -5.03
CA THR A 97 11.98 -18.85 -6.02
C THR A 97 10.68 -18.07 -6.13
N ARG A 98 9.99 -18.24 -7.27
CA ARG A 98 8.69 -17.60 -7.48
C ARG A 98 7.68 -18.15 -6.48
N HIS A 99 7.05 -17.26 -5.74
CA HIS A 99 5.97 -17.57 -4.80
C HIS A 99 4.62 -17.23 -5.42
N HIS A 100 3.61 -18.00 -5.03
CA HIS A 100 2.24 -17.79 -5.48
C HIS A 100 1.27 -17.95 -4.31
N VAL A 101 0.56 -16.88 -4.00
CA VAL A 101 -0.53 -16.86 -3.03
C VAL A 101 -1.85 -16.86 -3.80
N ARG A 102 -2.65 -17.91 -3.63
CA ARG A 102 -4.03 -17.94 -4.12
C ARG A 102 -4.97 -18.35 -2.99
N GLN A 103 -5.77 -17.41 -2.50
CA GLN A 103 -6.66 -17.65 -1.37
C GLN A 103 -7.85 -16.70 -1.34
N GLN A 104 -8.91 -17.09 -0.62
CA GLN A 104 -10.03 -16.22 -0.29
C GLN A 104 -9.88 -15.77 1.15
N VAL A 105 -9.88 -14.45 1.37
CA VAL A 105 -9.70 -13.86 2.70
C VAL A 105 -10.79 -12.84 2.96
N ARG A 106 -11.04 -12.58 4.25
CA ARG A 106 -11.86 -11.46 4.69
C ARG A 106 -10.91 -10.31 5.06
N LEU A 107 -11.01 -9.18 4.38
CA LEU A 107 -10.17 -8.00 4.66
C LEU A 107 -10.98 -6.93 5.40
N ALA A 108 -10.62 -6.73 6.67
CA ALA A 108 -11.00 -5.55 7.42
C ALA A 108 -10.16 -4.35 6.94
N GLU A 109 -10.48 -3.15 7.41
CA GLU A 109 -9.58 -1.99 7.26
C GLU A 109 -8.28 -2.20 8.02
N GLY A 110 -7.18 -1.72 7.44
CA GLY A 110 -5.84 -1.83 7.99
C GLY A 110 -5.05 -3.05 7.48
N PRO A 111 -3.84 -3.26 8.03
CA PRO A 111 -2.91 -4.28 7.59
C PRO A 111 -3.36 -5.68 7.99
N THR A 112 -3.36 -6.59 7.01
CA THR A 112 -3.67 -8.01 7.19
C THR A 112 -2.52 -8.83 6.61
N LEU A 113 -1.90 -9.68 7.44
CA LEU A 113 -0.93 -10.66 6.97
C LEU A 113 -1.67 -11.76 6.19
N VAL A 114 -1.31 -11.95 4.92
CA VAL A 114 -1.95 -12.95 4.05
C VAL A 114 -1.05 -14.14 3.78
N ALA A 115 0.27 -13.96 3.79
CA ALA A 115 1.22 -15.06 3.66
C ALA A 115 2.56 -14.70 4.31
N ALA A 116 3.28 -15.73 4.76
CA ALA A 116 4.66 -15.62 5.19
C ALA A 116 5.44 -16.79 4.55
N PHE A 117 6.56 -16.47 3.94
CA PHE A 117 7.45 -17.39 3.25
C PHE A 117 8.80 -17.37 3.96
N GLY A 118 9.49 -18.51 3.90
CA GLY A 118 10.78 -18.71 4.58
C GLY A 118 11.87 -17.70 4.19
N GLN A 119 13.05 -17.86 4.77
CA GLN A 119 14.09 -16.83 4.79
C GLN A 119 14.47 -16.26 3.40
N ALA A 120 14.43 -14.94 3.25
CA ALA A 120 14.87 -14.24 2.04
C ALA A 120 16.30 -13.73 2.21
N GLN A 121 17.30 -14.38 1.58
CA GLN A 121 18.74 -14.03 1.55
C GLN A 121 19.24 -13.09 2.68
N GLY A 122 18.85 -13.43 3.90
CA GLY A 122 18.67 -12.52 5.03
C GLY A 122 17.93 -13.33 6.07
N ARG A 123 18.30 -13.19 7.34
CA ARG A 123 17.89 -14.15 8.38
C ARG A 123 16.37 -14.17 8.65
N GLY A 124 15.59 -13.26 8.05
CA GLY A 124 14.17 -13.10 8.30
C GLY A 124 13.26 -13.57 7.17
N GLU A 125 11.99 -13.79 7.53
CA GLU A 125 10.91 -14.23 6.63
C GLU A 125 10.43 -13.11 5.69
N THR A 126 9.96 -13.50 4.51
CA THR A 126 9.20 -12.62 3.61
C THR A 126 7.72 -12.68 3.94
N ARG A 127 7.12 -11.54 4.26
CA ARG A 127 5.70 -11.43 4.62
C ARG A 127 4.97 -10.67 3.53
N VAL A 128 3.80 -11.17 3.14
CA VAL A 128 2.88 -10.47 2.24
C VAL A 128 1.74 -9.92 3.08
N ILE A 129 1.62 -8.59 3.09
CA ILE A 129 0.65 -7.85 3.89
C ILE A 129 -0.27 -7.10 2.93
N ILE A 130 -1.58 -7.19 3.13
CA ILE A 130 -2.56 -6.34 2.42
C ILE A 130 -3.11 -5.33 3.41
N ASP A 131 -2.95 -4.05 3.09
CA ASP A 131 -3.47 -2.95 3.89
C ASP A 131 -4.65 -2.31 3.17
N ARG A 132 -5.87 -2.56 3.67
CA ARG A 132 -7.09 -2.01 3.07
C ARG A 132 -7.33 -0.61 3.62
N VAL A 133 -7.29 0.38 2.73
CA VAL A 133 -7.45 1.80 3.06
C VAL A 133 -8.84 2.26 2.65
N LYS A 134 -9.52 2.94 3.58
CA LYS A 134 -10.84 3.52 3.38
C LYS A 134 -10.83 4.96 2.91
#